data_AF-A0A1Q7SZN6-F1
#
_entry.id   AF-A0A1Q7SZN6-F1
#
_cell.length_a   1.000
_cell.length_b   1.000
_cell.length_c   1.000
_cell.angle_alpha   90.00
_cell.angle_beta   90.00
_cell.angle_gamma   90.00
#
_symmetry.space_group_name_H-M   'P 1'
#
loop_
_entity.id
_entity.type
_entity.pdbx_description
1 polymer ?
#
loop_
_entity_poly.entity_id
_entity_poly.type
_entity_poly.pdbx_seq_one_letter_code
_entity_poly.pdbx_strand_id
1 'polypeptide(L)'
;MMLLAKAALGLGGTLVLAGAYTMREGVIRVDVDEYRSGGSHVHVWVPAAAVSMAMHFVPSRHMRHASEQAREALPVLHAIIKELKKYPDADLVEVVDDDRHVWVRTYGGKLQIDVDAPDEKVHVLCPLSALEDVTSQLEERSPAA
;
A
#
# COMPACT_ATOMS: atom_id res chain seq x y z
N MET A 1 -37.57 12.87 16.02
CA MET A 1 -36.46 13.14 16.96
C MET A 1 -35.61 11.88 17.21
N MET A 2 -36.16 10.81 17.78
CA MET A 2 -35.38 9.61 18.14
C MET A 2 -34.81 8.80 16.95
N LEU A 3 -35.51 8.76 15.81
CA LEU A 3 -35.01 8.11 14.58
C LEU A 3 -33.83 8.85 13.96
N LEU A 4 -33.86 10.19 13.95
CA LEU A 4 -32.77 11.03 13.46
C LEU A 4 -31.54 10.92 14.36
N ALA A 5 -31.73 10.85 15.68
CA ALA A 5 -30.65 10.62 16.62
C ALA A 5 -29.99 9.24 16.42
N LYS A 6 -30.77 8.18 16.20
CA LYS A 6 -30.23 6.84 15.90
C LYS A 6 -29.48 6.80 14.56
N ALA A 7 -30.00 7.46 13.53
CA ALA A 7 -29.34 7.56 12.24
C ALA A 7 -28.02 8.33 12.34
N ALA A 8 -28.00 9.46 13.05
CA ALA A 8 -26.79 10.24 13.30
C ALA A 8 -25.75 9.47 14.13
N LEU A 9 -26.19 8.69 15.12
CA LEU A 9 -25.31 7.88 15.97
C LEU A 9 -24.77 6.65 15.23
N GLY A 10 -25.58 6.04 14.37
CA GLY A 10 -25.14 4.99 13.45
C GLY A 10 -24.12 5.50 12.44
N LEU A 11 -24.45 6.56 11.70
CA LEU A 11 -23.54 7.17 10.71
C LEU A 11 -22.27 7.72 11.35
N GLY A 12 -22.38 8.41 12.49
CA GLY A 12 -21.26 8.94 13.25
C GLY A 12 -20.36 7.82 13.79
N GLY A 13 -20.94 6.74 14.32
CA GLY A 13 -20.20 5.57 14.76
C GLY A 13 -19.45 4.88 13.62
N THR A 14 -20.09 4.72 12.45
CA THR A 14 -19.44 4.17 11.25
C THR A 14 -18.30 5.06 10.76
N LEU A 15 -18.48 6.38 10.76
CA LEU A 15 -17.43 7.34 10.39
C LEU A 15 -16.25 7.32 11.35
N VAL A 16 -16.50 7.26 12.67
CA VAL A 16 -15.45 7.15 13.68
C VAL A 16 -14.71 5.83 13.54
N LEU A 17 -15.42 4.71 13.34
CA LEU A 17 -14.81 3.41 13.12
C LEU A 17 -14.01 3.36 11.82
N ALA A 18 -14.54 3.88 10.71
CA ALA A 18 -13.84 3.96 9.43
C ALA A 18 -12.58 4.86 9.51
N GLY A 19 -12.68 5.98 10.22
CA GLY A 19 -11.54 6.87 10.50
C GLY A 19 -10.48 6.20 11.35
N ALA A 20 -10.87 5.55 12.46
CA ALA A 20 -9.96 4.81 13.32
C ALA A 20 -9.30 3.62 12.60
N TYR A 21 -10.03 2.96 11.72
CA TYR A 21 -9.52 1.85 10.91
C TYR A 21 -8.46 2.33 9.91
N THR A 22 -8.73 3.46 9.23
CA THR A 22 -7.75 4.12 8.35
C THR A 22 -6.51 4.58 9.10
N MET A 23 -6.66 5.02 10.36
CA MET A 23 -5.51 5.36 11.21
C MET A 23 -4.71 4.14 11.69
N ARG A 24 -5.37 2.99 11.88
CA ARG A 24 -4.73 1.76 12.34
C ARG A 24 -3.98 1.04 11.22
N GLU A 25 -4.58 0.91 10.03
CA GLU A 25 -3.93 0.25 8.88
C GLU A 25 -3.04 1.20 8.07
N GLY A 26 -3.27 2.50 8.20
CA GLY A 26 -2.53 3.52 7.48
C GLY A 26 -3.07 3.81 6.08
N VAL A 27 -2.45 4.78 5.44
CA VAL A 27 -2.78 5.26 4.10
C VAL A 27 -1.59 4.94 3.19
N ILE A 28 -1.89 4.42 2.00
CA ILE A 28 -0.94 4.33 0.90
C ILE A 28 -0.94 5.69 0.21
N ARG A 29 0.24 6.29 0.11
CA ARG A 29 0.45 7.58 -0.53
C ARG A 29 1.38 7.38 -1.71
N VAL A 30 0.96 7.84 -2.87
CA VAL A 30 1.77 7.87 -4.10
C VAL A 30 1.70 9.30 -4.61
N ASP A 31 2.82 10.00 -4.55
CA ASP A 31 3.00 11.28 -5.22
C ASP A 31 4.06 11.11 -6.30
N VAL A 32 3.71 11.45 -7.53
CA VAL A 32 4.62 11.47 -8.68
C VAL A 32 4.49 12.82 -9.34
N ASP A 33 5.59 13.55 -9.41
CA ASP A 33 5.69 14.85 -10.07
C ASP A 33 6.71 14.74 -11.21
N GLU A 34 6.23 14.75 -12.46
CA GLU A 34 7.10 14.77 -13.64
C GLU A 34 7.26 16.20 -14.21
N TYR A 35 8.50 16.69 -14.27
CA TYR A 35 8.87 18.03 -14.71
C TYR A 35 9.18 18.11 -16.22
N ARG A 36 8.33 17.50 -17.07
CA ARG A 36 8.43 17.51 -18.54
C ARG A 36 7.18 18.06 -19.22
N SER A 37 7.29 18.53 -20.46
CA SER A 37 6.11 19.05 -21.19
C SER A 37 5.09 17.93 -21.45
N GLY A 38 3.93 18.01 -20.80
CA GLY A 38 2.92 16.94 -20.80
C GLY A 38 3.12 15.87 -19.71
N GLY A 39 3.97 16.14 -18.70
CA GLY A 39 4.23 15.25 -17.58
C GLY A 39 3.02 15.01 -16.68
N SER A 40 2.95 13.81 -16.11
CA SER A 40 1.86 13.41 -15.21
C SER A 40 2.15 13.85 -13.77
N HIS A 41 1.16 14.47 -13.12
CA HIS A 41 1.18 14.76 -11.68
C HIS A 41 0.14 13.86 -11.02
N VAL A 42 0.60 12.86 -10.29
CA VAL A 42 -0.25 11.81 -9.72
C VAL A 42 -0.13 11.87 -8.20
N HIS A 43 -1.15 12.40 -7.54
CA HIS A 43 -1.26 12.41 -6.08
C HIS A 43 -2.43 11.52 -5.66
N VAL A 44 -2.13 10.33 -5.17
CA VAL A 44 -3.15 9.35 -4.81
C VAL A 44 -2.97 8.94 -3.35
N TRP A 45 -4.06 9.08 -2.60
CA TRP A 45 -4.15 8.75 -1.19
C TRP A 45 -5.23 7.69 -1.05
N VAL A 46 -4.84 6.46 -0.75
CA VAL A 46 -5.76 5.33 -0.65
C VAL A 46 -5.65 4.72 0.74
N PRO A 47 -6.77 4.59 1.49
CA PRO A 47 -6.76 3.78 2.71
C PRO A 47 -6.29 2.36 2.39
N ALA A 48 -5.34 1.81 3.16
CA ALA A 48 -4.81 0.47 2.93
C ALA A 48 -5.94 -0.59 2.83
N ALA A 49 -6.93 -0.51 3.72
CA ALA A 49 -8.15 -1.31 3.72
C ALA A 49 -8.87 -1.39 2.36
N ALA A 50 -8.84 -0.30 1.59
CA ALA A 50 -9.56 -0.21 0.33
C ALA A 50 -8.98 -1.14 -0.73
N VAL A 51 -7.69 -1.48 -0.64
CA VAL A 51 -7.03 -2.43 -1.55
C VAL A 51 -7.66 -3.83 -1.39
N SER A 52 -7.73 -4.32 -0.15
CA SER A 52 -8.36 -5.60 0.17
C SER A 52 -9.83 -5.62 -0.23
N MET A 53 -10.57 -4.54 0.02
CA MET A 53 -11.95 -4.43 -0.43
C MET A 53 -12.07 -4.50 -1.96
N ALA A 54 -11.20 -3.80 -2.69
CA ALA A 54 -11.20 -3.80 -4.15
C ALA A 54 -10.89 -5.19 -4.73
N MET A 55 -9.99 -5.96 -4.10
CA MET A 55 -9.66 -7.33 -4.51
C MET A 55 -10.85 -8.30 -4.46
N HIS A 56 -11.89 -8.02 -3.66
CA HIS A 56 -13.13 -8.81 -3.64
C HIS A 56 -14.00 -8.58 -4.88
N PHE A 57 -13.84 -7.44 -5.55
CA PHE A 57 -14.57 -7.11 -6.78
C PHE A 57 -13.83 -7.52 -8.05
N VAL A 58 -12.55 -7.92 -7.94
CA VAL A 58 -11.78 -8.39 -9.10
C VAL A 58 -12.24 -9.79 -9.52
N PRO A 59 -12.56 -10.03 -10.81
CA PRO A 59 -12.98 -11.35 -11.28
C PRO A 59 -11.94 -12.43 -10.95
N SER A 60 -12.40 -13.57 -10.44
CA SER A 60 -11.56 -14.66 -9.92
C SER A 60 -10.53 -15.17 -10.93
N ARG A 61 -10.82 -15.08 -12.24
CA ARG A 61 -9.88 -15.47 -13.32
C ARG A 61 -8.59 -14.65 -13.31
N HIS A 62 -8.68 -13.34 -13.09
CA HIS A 62 -7.51 -12.46 -13.09
C HIS A 62 -6.75 -12.61 -11.77
N MET A 63 -7.46 -12.83 -10.67
CA MET A 63 -6.83 -13.13 -9.38
C MET A 63 -6.06 -14.44 -9.40
N ARG A 64 -6.63 -15.50 -9.99
CA ARG A 64 -5.94 -16.78 -10.14
C ARG A 64 -4.70 -16.66 -11.03
N HIS A 65 -4.80 -15.93 -12.14
CA HIS A 65 -3.65 -15.69 -13.01
C HIS A 65 -2.53 -14.91 -12.32
N ALA A 66 -2.88 -13.83 -11.61
CA ALA A 66 -1.91 -13.06 -10.82
C ALA A 66 -1.27 -13.92 -9.72
N SER A 67 -2.07 -14.78 -9.08
CA SER A 67 -1.61 -15.72 -8.08
C SER A 67 -0.66 -16.77 -8.65
N GLU A 68 -0.94 -17.32 -9.84
CA GLU A 68 -0.06 -18.26 -10.54
C GLU A 68 1.28 -17.61 -10.90
N GLN A 69 1.27 -16.36 -11.38
CA GLN A 69 2.48 -15.60 -11.70
C GLN A 69 3.31 -15.27 -10.46
N ALA A 70 2.64 -14.94 -9.36
CA ALA A 70 3.31 -14.58 -8.11
C ALA A 70 3.75 -15.80 -7.29
N ARG A 71 3.27 -17.01 -7.60
CA ARG A 71 3.41 -18.22 -6.76
C ARG A 71 4.84 -18.49 -6.28
N GLU A 72 5.83 -18.32 -7.16
CA GLU A 72 7.25 -18.55 -6.81
C GLU A 72 7.82 -17.43 -5.92
N ALA A 73 7.33 -16.20 -6.10
CA ALA A 73 7.79 -15.03 -5.38
C ALA A 73 7.04 -14.80 -4.05
N LEU A 74 5.82 -15.31 -3.88
CA LEU A 74 4.99 -15.10 -2.68
C LEU A 74 5.68 -15.50 -1.36
N PRO A 75 6.31 -16.70 -1.24
CA PRO A 75 6.98 -17.08 0.00
C PRO A 75 8.17 -16.16 0.33
N VAL A 76 8.91 -15.74 -0.70
CA VAL A 76 10.04 -14.82 -0.55
C VAL A 76 9.54 -13.44 -0.12
N LEU A 77 8.47 -12.96 -0.75
CA LEU A 77 7.85 -11.68 -0.42
C LEU A 77 7.33 -11.69 1.02
N HIS A 78 6.67 -12.76 1.47
CA HIS A 78 6.22 -12.91 2.85
C HIS A 78 7.40 -12.87 3.84
N ALA A 79 8.48 -13.58 3.53
CA ALA A 79 9.70 -13.56 4.35
C ALA A 79 10.32 -12.16 4.42
N ILE A 80 10.39 -11.44 3.30
CA ILE A 80 10.88 -10.05 3.24
C ILE A 80 9.99 -9.15 4.10
N ILE A 81 8.68 -9.15 3.90
CA ILE A 81 7.75 -8.30 4.66
C ILE A 81 7.88 -8.58 6.17
N LYS A 82 7.94 -9.85 6.56
CA LYS A 82 8.12 -10.26 7.94
C LYS A 82 9.42 -9.76 8.54
N GLU A 83 10.51 -9.79 7.77
CA GLU A 83 11.81 -9.28 8.23
C GLU A 83 11.80 -7.75 8.33
N LEU A 84 11.27 -7.06 7.32
CA LEU A 84 11.15 -5.60 7.30
C LEU A 84 10.35 -5.07 8.49
N LYS A 85 9.31 -5.79 8.93
CA LYS A 85 8.54 -5.44 10.14
C LYS A 85 9.35 -5.44 11.43
N LYS A 86 10.47 -6.18 11.50
CA LYS A 86 11.37 -6.17 12.68
C LYS A 86 12.20 -4.90 12.76
N TYR A 87 12.37 -4.23 11.63
CA TYR A 87 13.16 -3.01 11.48
C TYR A 87 12.22 -1.89 11.05
N PRO A 88 11.41 -1.33 11.96
CA PRO A 88 10.37 -0.35 11.59
C PRO A 88 10.94 0.96 11.03
N ASP A 89 12.19 1.26 11.37
CA ASP A 89 12.95 2.44 10.94
C ASP A 89 14.36 1.99 10.54
N ALA A 90 14.57 1.70 9.25
CA ALA A 90 15.86 1.27 8.72
C ALA A 90 16.01 1.65 7.24
N ASP A 91 17.21 2.11 6.90
CA ASP A 91 17.59 2.36 5.51
C ASP A 91 17.97 1.04 4.84
N LEU A 92 17.31 0.73 3.73
CA LEU A 92 17.48 -0.55 3.01
C LEU A 92 18.41 -0.37 1.82
N VAL A 93 18.11 0.63 1.00
CA VAL A 93 18.86 0.91 -0.23
C VAL A 93 18.94 2.42 -0.40
N GLU A 94 20.15 2.90 -0.63
CA GLU A 94 20.41 4.26 -1.06
C GLU A 94 21.28 4.19 -2.32
N VAL A 95 20.79 4.80 -3.40
CA VAL A 95 21.53 4.91 -4.66
C VAL A 95 21.70 6.38 -4.95
N VAL A 96 22.95 6.84 -4.96
CA VAL A 96 23.32 8.20 -5.33
C VAL A 96 24.09 8.13 -6.64
N ASP A 97 23.58 8.77 -7.68
CA ASP A 97 24.19 8.82 -9.01
C ASP A 97 24.00 10.20 -9.62
N ASP A 98 25.08 10.99 -9.70
CA ASP A 98 25.11 12.40 -10.14
C ASP A 98 23.96 13.25 -9.56
N ASP A 99 22.88 13.43 -10.32
CA ASP A 99 21.70 14.25 -10.01
C ASP A 99 20.46 13.41 -9.64
N ARG A 100 20.64 12.09 -9.47
CA ARG A 100 19.60 11.13 -9.10
C ARG A 100 19.89 10.51 -7.74
N HIS A 101 18.87 10.49 -6.90
CA HIS A 101 18.91 9.89 -5.58
C HIS A 101 17.69 8.98 -5.40
N VAL A 102 17.93 7.69 -5.19
CA VAL A 102 16.88 6.73 -4.82
C VAL A 102 17.12 6.29 -3.40
N TRP A 103 16.10 6.46 -2.56
CA TRP A 103 16.13 6.06 -1.16
C TRP A 103 14.95 5.15 -0.85
N VAL A 104 15.26 3.93 -0.44
CA VAL A 104 14.28 2.94 0.03
C VAL A 104 14.55 2.66 1.50
N ARG A 105 13.54 2.86 2.34
CA ARG A 105 13.63 2.65 3.78
C ARG A 105 12.33 2.13 4.36
N THR A 106 12.42 1.53 5.53
CA THR A 106 11.26 1.40 6.41
C THR A 106 11.17 2.63 7.32
N TYR A 107 9.96 3.14 7.52
CA TYR A 107 9.70 4.27 8.41
C TYR A 107 8.33 4.11 9.09
N GLY A 108 8.31 4.01 10.42
CA GLY A 108 7.09 3.85 11.21
C GLY A 108 6.22 2.66 10.78
N GLY A 109 6.85 1.54 10.39
CA GLY A 109 6.14 0.34 9.92
C GLY A 109 5.57 0.46 8.50
N LYS A 110 6.03 1.44 7.72
CA LYS A 110 5.70 1.63 6.30
C LYS A 110 6.97 1.44 5.47
N LEU A 111 6.83 0.93 4.27
CA LEU A 111 7.86 0.99 3.25
C LEU A 111 7.77 2.36 2.57
N GLN A 112 8.86 3.10 2.60
CA GLN A 112 9.03 4.36 1.90
C GLN A 112 10.00 4.19 0.75
N ILE A 113 9.63 4.70 -0.41
CA ILE A 113 10.47 4.80 -1.59
C ILE A 113 10.41 6.25 -2.04
N ASP A 114 11.55 6.92 -1.99
CA ASP A 114 11.72 8.27 -2.49
C ASP A 114 12.70 8.21 -3.67
N VAL A 115 12.31 8.82 -4.78
CA VAL A 115 13.17 9.05 -5.94
C VAL A 115 13.21 10.55 -6.16
N ASP A 116 14.41 11.11 -6.14
CA ASP A 116 14.69 12.48 -6.54
C ASP A 116 15.54 12.44 -7.80
N ALA A 117 14.96 12.86 -8.92
CA ALA A 117 15.64 12.98 -10.20
C ALA A 117 15.36 14.38 -10.79
N PRO A 118 16.16 14.86 -11.75
CA PRO A 118 15.98 16.19 -12.33
C PRO A 118 14.64 16.38 -13.04
N ASP A 119 14.14 15.31 -13.64
CA ASP A 119 12.93 15.28 -14.45
C ASP A 119 11.72 14.69 -13.73
N GLU A 120 11.91 14.00 -12.59
CA GLU A 120 10.81 13.44 -11.81
C GLU A 120 11.11 13.35 -10.31
N LYS A 121 10.08 13.53 -9.49
CA LYS A 121 10.10 13.16 -8.07
C LYS A 121 9.01 12.13 -7.80
N VAL A 122 9.38 11.05 -7.13
CA VAL A 122 8.46 9.98 -6.76
C VAL A 122 8.54 9.76 -5.26
N HIS A 123 7.39 9.83 -4.59
CA HIS A 123 7.25 9.54 -3.18
C HIS A 123 6.17 8.48 -3.00
N VAL A 124 6.57 7.29 -2.60
CA VAL A 124 5.68 6.18 -2.29
C VAL A 124 5.80 5.83 -0.82
N LEU A 125 4.68 5.82 -0.12
CA LEU A 125 4.58 5.37 1.26
C LEU A 125 3.50 4.29 1.32
N CYS A 126 3.89 3.07 1.67
CA CYS A 126 2.99 1.93 1.73
C CYS A 126 3.10 1.22 3.09
N PRO A 127 2.02 1.08 3.87
CA PRO A 127 2.06 0.31 5.12
C PRO A 127 2.47 -1.15 4.88
N LEU A 128 3.40 -1.68 5.68
CA LEU A 128 3.84 -3.08 5.56
C LEU A 128 2.70 -4.07 5.82
N SER A 129 1.69 -3.69 6.62
CA SER A 129 0.46 -4.46 6.81
C SER A 129 -0.35 -4.59 5.52
N ALA A 130 -0.44 -3.54 4.72
CA ALA A 130 -1.16 -3.58 3.45
C ALA A 130 -0.51 -4.56 2.45
N LEU A 131 0.83 -4.59 2.41
CA LEU A 131 1.58 -5.54 1.60
C LEU A 131 1.36 -6.98 2.06
N GLU A 132 1.33 -7.22 3.38
CA GLU A 132 1.03 -8.52 3.95
C GLU A 132 -0.40 -8.98 3.59
N ASP A 133 -1.40 -8.12 3.74
CA ASP A 133 -2.81 -8.44 3.45
C ASP A 133 -3.02 -8.83 1.99
N VAL A 134 -2.36 -8.13 1.06
CA VAL A 134 -2.42 -8.44 -0.38
C VAL A 134 -1.72 -9.76 -0.67
N THR A 135 -0.55 -10.00 -0.06
CA THR A 135 0.21 -11.23 -0.24
C THR A 135 -0.58 -12.43 0.28
N SER A 136 -1.18 -12.33 1.47
CA SER A 136 -2.04 -13.39 2.04
C SER A 136 -3.27 -13.66 1.19
N GLN A 137 -3.94 -12.64 0.65
CA GLN A 137 -5.09 -12.85 -0.25
C GLN A 137 -4.71 -13.50 -1.58
N LEU A 138 -3.49 -13.27 -2.08
CA LEU A 138 -2.98 -13.96 -3.26
C LEU A 138 -2.68 -15.43 -2.93
N GLU A 139 -2.05 -15.71 -1.78
CA GLU A 139 -1.79 -17.08 -1.33
C GLU A 139 -3.07 -17.90 -1.15
N GLU A 140 -4.09 -17.34 -0.48
CA GLU A 140 -5.39 -18.01 -0.29
C GLU A 140 -6.10 -18.36 -1.60
N ARG A 141 -5.79 -17.62 -2.68
CA ARG A 141 -6.38 -17.79 -4.00
C ARG A 141 -5.47 -18.55 -4.97
N SER A 142 -4.29 -18.98 -4.52
CA SER A 142 -3.47 -19.92 -5.27
C SER A 142 -4.18 -21.27 -5.33
N PRO A 143 -4.24 -21.92 -6.50
CA PRO A 143 -4.69 -23.29 -6.57
C PRO A 143 -3.80 -24.16 -5.67
N ALA A 144 -4.41 -24.97 -4.81
CA ALA A 144 -3.70 -25.93 -3.98
C ALA A 144 -2.79 -26.81 -4.85
N ALA A 145 -1.57 -27.05 -4.38
CA ALA A 145 -0.58 -27.89 -5.05
C ALA A 145 -1.07 -29.34 -5.19
#